data_AF-A0AA88N7Y6-F1
#
_entry.id   AF-A0AA88N7Y6-F1
#
_cell.length_a   1.000
_cell.length_b   1.000
_cell.length_c   1.000
_cell.angle_alpha   90.00
_cell.angle_beta   90.00
_cell.angle_gamma   90.00
#
_symmetry.space_group_name_H-M   'P 1'
#
loop_
_entity.id
_entity.type
_entity.pdbx_description
1 polymer ?
#
loop_
_entity_poly.entity_id
_entity_poly.type
_entity_poly.pdbx_seq_one_letter_code
_entity_poly.pdbx_strand_id
1 'polypeptide(L)'
;MNLKDTDILRQTFPDGTKVSLSCDVGYTSAGGSSVITCTAGSWSPVRLTCERKNCMLAGDVPNGQIDYSQGTQFGDKAVITCNTGYTLVGSRELFCGSFGWLNRLPVCEVVKCLQPPVVVNGVFSPNKEQYEYGDAVKYSCDQNYTLVGSFFSFLFCSEDGTFKPDPPTCVRDCRVDGTAFQSPGGLPSTSSDAASARAGQQDDGLTFYERLVVEFHKEMLRKSMK
;
A
#
# COMPACT_ATOMS: atom_id res chain seq x y z
N MET A 1 33.92 -11.60 22.71
CA MET A 1 34.35 -12.99 22.43
C MET A 1 34.23 -13.77 23.71
N ASN A 2 33.96 -15.06 23.62
CA ASN A 2 33.79 -15.93 24.78
C ASN A 2 34.56 -17.24 24.59
N LEU A 3 34.86 -17.94 25.70
CA LEU A 3 35.30 -19.33 25.63
C LEU A 3 34.16 -20.20 25.06
N LYS A 4 34.50 -21.30 24.40
CA LYS A 4 33.52 -22.28 23.91
C LYS A 4 33.30 -23.40 24.91
N ASP A 5 32.13 -24.05 24.77
CA ASP A 5 31.81 -25.32 25.40
C ASP A 5 32.02 -25.31 26.93
N THR A 6 32.62 -26.38 27.46
CA THR A 6 32.83 -26.56 28.90
C THR A 6 33.94 -25.68 29.46
N ASP A 7 34.80 -25.10 28.62
CA ASP A 7 35.88 -24.21 29.06
C ASP A 7 35.33 -22.92 29.70
N ILE A 8 34.09 -22.52 29.38
CA ILE A 8 33.38 -21.38 30.00
C ILE A 8 33.25 -21.55 31.52
N LEU A 9 33.15 -22.78 32.01
CA LEU A 9 32.93 -23.06 33.43
C LEU A 9 34.25 -23.26 34.20
N ARG A 10 35.40 -23.23 33.52
CA ARG A 10 36.70 -23.52 34.13
C ARG A 10 37.37 -22.22 34.58
N GLN A 11 37.95 -22.28 35.78
CA GLN A 11 38.67 -21.15 36.36
C GLN A 11 40.20 -21.27 36.20
N THR A 12 40.72 -22.48 36.00
CA THR A 12 42.15 -22.78 35.93
C THR A 12 42.48 -23.72 34.78
N PHE A 13 43.56 -23.42 34.06
CA PHE A 13 44.03 -24.17 32.90
C PHE A 13 45.52 -24.53 33.08
N PRO A 14 45.90 -25.82 33.05
CA PRO A 14 47.30 -26.26 33.10
C PRO A 14 48.14 -25.70 31.95
N ASP A 15 49.46 -25.67 32.12
CA ASP A 15 50.38 -25.30 31.04
C ASP A 15 50.23 -26.23 29.82
N GLY A 16 50.37 -25.66 28.62
CA GLY A 16 50.13 -26.35 27.35
C GLY A 16 48.65 -26.48 26.96
N THR A 17 47.71 -26.06 27.81
CA THR A 17 46.28 -26.14 27.50
C THR A 17 45.93 -25.23 26.32
N LYS A 18 45.12 -25.76 25.40
CA LYS A 18 44.57 -25.03 24.26
C LYS A 18 43.07 -24.89 24.43
N VAL A 19 42.57 -23.66 24.39
CA VAL A 19 41.13 -23.37 24.46
C VAL A 19 40.68 -22.67 23.20
N SER A 20 39.42 -22.93 22.82
CA SER A 20 38.80 -22.32 21.65
C SER A 20 37.91 -21.15 22.06
N LEU A 21 38.04 -20.05 21.32
CA LEU A 21 37.22 -18.85 21.43
C LEU A 21 36.09 -18.89 20.39
N SER A 22 34.96 -18.30 20.77
CA SER A 22 33.83 -17.96 19.90
C SER A 22 33.62 -16.46 19.85
N CYS A 23 33.09 -16.00 18.73
CA CYS A 23 32.48 -14.68 18.66
C CYS A 23 31.18 -14.64 19.48
N ASP A 24 30.84 -13.46 19.97
CA ASP A 24 29.63 -13.28 20.77
C ASP A 24 28.37 -13.50 19.92
N VAL A 25 27.23 -13.68 20.60
CA VAL A 25 25.94 -13.79 19.92
C VAL A 25 25.73 -12.58 19.01
N GLY A 26 25.38 -12.83 17.74
CA GLY A 26 25.24 -11.78 16.73
C GLY A 26 26.52 -11.43 15.97
N TYR A 27 27.64 -12.06 16.28
CA TYR A 27 28.92 -11.90 15.58
C TYR A 27 29.37 -13.20 14.90
N THR A 28 30.22 -13.07 13.88
CA THR A 28 30.85 -14.18 13.15
C THR A 28 32.36 -13.97 13.03
N SER A 29 33.10 -15.05 12.80
CA SER A 29 34.56 -15.01 12.64
C SER A 29 34.93 -14.40 11.29
N ALA A 30 35.58 -13.24 11.31
CA ALA A 30 36.09 -12.55 10.13
C ALA A 30 37.53 -12.94 9.77
N GLY A 31 38.24 -13.65 10.66
CA GLY A 31 39.58 -14.16 10.41
C GLY A 31 40.40 -14.44 11.68
N GLY A 32 41.61 -14.93 11.49
CA GLY A 32 42.55 -15.23 12.58
C GLY A 32 42.32 -16.57 13.28
N SER A 33 43.19 -16.89 14.26
CA SER A 33 43.10 -18.12 15.03
C SER A 33 42.07 -18.00 16.14
N SER A 34 41.11 -18.92 16.19
CA SER A 34 40.16 -19.06 17.30
C SER A 34 40.75 -19.79 18.51
N VAL A 35 41.97 -20.31 18.41
CA VAL A 35 42.61 -21.07 19.49
C VAL A 35 43.69 -20.24 20.16
N ILE A 36 43.66 -20.20 21.49
CA ILE A 36 44.75 -19.68 22.32
C ILE A 36 45.37 -20.79 23.16
N THR A 37 46.67 -20.69 23.42
CA THR A 37 47.45 -21.69 24.18
C THR A 37 48.06 -21.04 25.42
N CYS A 38 47.95 -21.69 26.57
CA CYS A 38 48.65 -21.30 27.79
C CYS A 38 50.08 -21.85 27.74
N THR A 39 51.08 -20.98 27.81
CA THR A 39 52.50 -21.36 27.78
C THR A 39 53.26 -20.58 28.84
N ALA A 40 53.96 -21.28 29.72
CA ALA A 40 54.69 -20.72 30.86
C ALA A 40 53.83 -19.73 31.68
N GLY A 41 52.55 -20.07 31.90
CA GLY A 41 51.62 -19.24 32.68
C GLY A 41 51.06 -18.02 31.95
N SER A 42 51.33 -17.83 30.65
CA SER A 42 50.78 -16.75 29.82
C SER A 42 50.01 -17.30 28.62
N TRP A 43 48.87 -16.68 28.29
CA TRP A 43 48.12 -17.03 27.09
C TRP A 43 48.76 -16.42 25.84
N SER A 44 48.77 -17.18 24.74
CA SER A 44 49.12 -16.67 23.43
C SER A 44 48.22 -15.48 23.03
N PRO A 45 48.72 -14.49 22.27
CA PRO A 45 47.91 -13.36 21.85
C PRO A 45 46.62 -13.78 21.12
N VAL A 46 45.50 -13.14 21.46
CA VAL A 46 44.23 -13.34 20.76
C VAL A 46 44.35 -12.72 19.37
N ARG A 47 44.17 -13.55 18.33
CA ARG A 47 44.20 -13.12 16.93
C ARG A 47 42.86 -13.26 16.21
N LEU A 48 41.85 -13.83 16.87
CA LEU A 48 40.50 -13.95 16.31
C LEU A 48 39.92 -12.57 16.07
N THR A 49 39.39 -12.33 14.88
CA THR A 49 38.64 -11.13 14.53
C THR A 49 37.17 -11.50 14.40
N CYS A 50 36.29 -10.74 15.05
CA CYS A 50 34.84 -10.94 14.98
C CYS A 50 34.17 -9.73 14.35
N GLU A 51 33.21 -9.97 13.47
CA GLU A 51 32.39 -8.95 12.82
C GLU A 51 30.90 -9.21 13.06
N ARG A 52 30.07 -8.18 12.92
CA ARG A 52 28.62 -8.33 13.07
C ARG A 52 28.09 -9.24 11.96
N LYS A 53 27.21 -10.17 12.31
CA LYS A 53 26.50 -10.98 11.31
C LYS A 53 25.67 -10.10 10.40
N ASN A 54 25.64 -10.42 9.12
CA ASN A 54 24.79 -9.76 8.14
C ASN A 54 23.49 -10.57 7.95
N CYS A 55 22.34 -9.96 8.18
CA CYS A 55 21.02 -10.55 7.95
C CYS A 55 20.62 -10.57 6.47
N MET A 56 21.40 -9.92 5.60
CA MET A 56 21.10 -9.75 4.17
C MET A 56 19.76 -9.00 3.97
N LEU A 57 19.25 -8.96 2.75
CA LEU A 57 17.94 -8.38 2.47
C LEU A 57 16.83 -9.31 2.97
N ALA A 58 15.80 -8.75 3.60
CA ALA A 58 14.69 -9.49 4.19
C ALA A 58 13.73 -10.11 3.17
N GLY A 59 13.84 -9.71 1.90
CA GLY A 59 12.91 -10.03 0.81
C GLY A 59 12.12 -8.80 0.37
N ASP A 60 11.01 -9.03 -0.33
CA ASP A 60 10.17 -7.98 -0.89
C ASP A 60 8.80 -7.91 -0.18
N VAL A 61 8.26 -6.70 -0.04
CA VAL A 61 6.90 -6.45 0.44
C VAL A 61 6.08 -5.94 -0.75
N PRO A 62 5.15 -6.74 -1.31
CA PRO A 62 4.29 -6.29 -2.40
C PRO A 62 3.52 -5.03 -2.00
N ASN A 63 3.48 -4.03 -2.89
CA ASN A 63 2.88 -2.72 -2.63
C ASN A 63 3.47 -1.97 -1.42
N GLY A 64 4.73 -2.23 -1.11
CA GLY A 64 5.50 -1.52 -0.11
C GLY A 64 6.98 -1.47 -0.44
N GLN A 65 7.73 -0.83 0.44
CA GLN A 65 9.17 -0.63 0.34
C GLN A 65 9.82 -0.88 1.69
N ILE A 66 11.04 -1.44 1.67
CA ILE A 66 11.85 -1.66 2.86
C ILE A 66 13.05 -0.71 2.81
N ASP A 67 13.14 0.17 3.79
CA ASP A 67 14.28 1.06 3.99
C ASP A 67 15.34 0.39 4.87
N TYR A 68 16.54 0.22 4.31
CA TYR A 68 17.72 -0.31 4.98
C TYR A 68 18.76 0.78 5.30
N SER A 69 18.33 2.03 5.46
CA SER A 69 19.19 3.18 5.76
C SER A 69 20.13 2.99 6.97
N GLN A 70 19.73 2.17 7.95
CA GLN A 70 20.54 1.83 9.12
C GLN A 70 21.46 0.62 8.92
N GLY A 71 21.41 -0.05 7.76
CA GLY A 71 22.18 -1.25 7.46
C GLY A 71 21.39 -2.57 7.63
N THR A 72 22.11 -3.67 7.45
CA THR A 72 21.55 -5.05 7.50
C THR A 72 22.34 -5.96 8.43
N GLN A 73 23.16 -5.40 9.32
CA GLN A 73 24.00 -6.15 10.25
C GLN A 73 23.33 -6.28 11.63
N PHE A 74 23.84 -7.19 12.46
CA PHE A 74 23.29 -7.47 13.79
C PHE A 74 23.05 -6.18 14.60
N GLY A 75 21.82 -6.01 15.10
CA GLY A 75 21.35 -4.83 15.80
C GLY A 75 20.79 -3.72 14.91
N ASP A 76 21.03 -3.75 13.60
CA ASP A 76 20.48 -2.77 12.65
C ASP A 76 18.96 -2.98 12.47
N LYS A 77 18.29 -1.93 11.98
CA LYS A 77 16.84 -1.86 11.82
C LYS A 77 16.45 -1.51 10.39
N ALA A 78 15.51 -2.27 9.83
CA ALA A 78 14.85 -1.93 8.57
C ALA A 78 13.42 -1.43 8.83
N VAL A 79 12.98 -0.43 8.08
CA VAL A 79 11.65 0.21 8.23
C VAL A 79 10.82 -0.04 6.99
N ILE A 80 9.58 -0.50 7.17
CA ILE A 80 8.65 -0.80 6.08
C ILE A 80 7.65 0.33 5.92
N THR A 81 7.46 0.75 4.67
CA THR A 81 6.46 1.73 4.26
C THR A 81 5.58 1.13 3.17
N CYS A 82 4.27 1.20 3.32
CA CYS A 82 3.35 0.80 2.24
C CYS A 82 3.16 1.95 1.25
N ASN A 83 2.94 1.59 -0.02
CA ASN A 83 2.64 2.54 -1.07
C ASN A 83 1.29 3.24 -0.80
N THR A 84 1.08 4.40 -1.40
CA THR A 84 -0.19 5.13 -1.36
C THR A 84 -1.37 4.22 -1.72
N GLY A 85 -2.43 4.27 -0.91
CA GLY A 85 -3.60 3.40 -1.08
C GLY A 85 -3.45 2.00 -0.49
N TYR A 86 -2.39 1.72 0.26
CA TYR A 86 -2.20 0.48 1.00
C TYR A 86 -1.93 0.74 2.47
N THR A 87 -2.49 -0.12 3.34
CA THR A 87 -2.32 -0.06 4.79
C THR A 87 -1.41 -1.18 5.27
N LEU A 88 -0.50 -0.84 6.20
CA LEU A 88 0.43 -1.79 6.79
C LEU A 88 -0.27 -2.69 7.80
N VAL A 89 -0.22 -4.01 7.57
CA VAL A 89 -0.68 -5.04 8.50
C VAL A 89 0.53 -5.83 9.01
N GLY A 90 0.81 -5.70 10.31
CA GLY A 90 1.94 -6.32 10.98
C GLY A 90 2.96 -5.30 11.52
N SER A 91 4.21 -5.74 11.70
CA SER A 91 5.27 -4.87 12.23
C SER A 91 5.80 -3.92 11.17
N ARG A 92 5.91 -2.63 11.52
CA ARG A 92 6.58 -1.61 10.70
C ARG A 92 8.09 -1.79 10.66
N GLU A 93 8.65 -2.48 11.65
CA GLU A 93 10.09 -2.58 11.84
C GLU A 93 10.55 -4.04 11.85
N LEU A 94 11.70 -4.28 11.22
CA LEU A 94 12.46 -5.52 11.32
C LEU A 94 13.79 -5.21 11.98
N PHE A 95 14.21 -6.09 12.88
CA PHE A 95 15.48 -5.97 13.59
C PHE A 95 16.40 -7.11 13.18
N CYS A 96 17.65 -6.85 12.83
CA CYS A 96 18.59 -7.90 12.50
C CYS A 96 19.07 -8.60 13.78
N GLY A 97 18.55 -9.81 14.01
CA GLY A 97 18.88 -10.65 15.15
C GLY A 97 20.04 -11.61 14.89
N SER A 98 20.34 -12.46 15.87
CA SER A 98 21.50 -13.38 15.81
C SER A 98 21.37 -14.51 14.78
N PHE A 99 20.16 -14.73 14.28
CA PHE A 99 19.77 -15.77 13.32
C PHE A 99 19.13 -15.21 12.04
N GLY A 100 19.19 -13.90 11.81
CA GLY A 100 18.49 -13.23 10.72
C GLY A 100 17.50 -12.18 11.23
N TRP A 101 16.68 -11.64 10.31
CA TRP A 101 15.65 -10.66 10.65
C TRP A 101 14.65 -11.24 11.65
N LEU A 102 14.41 -10.48 12.72
CA LEU A 102 13.38 -10.73 13.70
C LEU A 102 12.03 -10.29 13.11
N ASN A 103 11.00 -11.07 13.40
CA ASN A 103 9.64 -10.96 12.85
C ASN A 103 9.53 -11.37 11.38
N ARG A 104 8.29 -11.62 10.95
CA ARG A 104 7.96 -11.88 9.54
C ARG A 104 7.76 -10.56 8.82
N LEU A 105 7.97 -10.56 7.50
CA LEU A 105 7.60 -9.44 6.65
C LEU A 105 6.11 -9.10 6.84
N PRO A 106 5.75 -7.81 6.99
CA PRO A 106 4.36 -7.38 7.04
C PRO A 106 3.70 -7.49 5.66
N VAL A 107 2.38 -7.29 5.63
CA VAL A 107 1.59 -7.22 4.39
C VAL A 107 1.08 -5.80 4.20
N CYS A 108 1.20 -5.27 2.98
CA CYS A 108 0.54 -4.03 2.59
C CYS A 108 -0.78 -4.38 1.91
N GLU A 109 -1.88 -4.25 2.64
CA GLU A 109 -3.22 -4.55 2.15
C GLU A 109 -3.83 -3.32 1.49
N VAL A 110 -4.53 -3.50 0.36
CA VAL A 110 -5.19 -2.40 -0.34
C VAL A 110 -6.23 -1.75 0.56
N VAL A 111 -6.26 -0.41 0.58
CA VAL A 111 -7.29 0.35 1.29
C VAL A 111 -8.64 0.05 0.66
N LYS A 112 -9.65 -0.08 1.51
CA LYS A 112 -11.01 -0.42 1.08
C LYS A 112 -12.00 0.62 1.56
N CYS A 113 -12.83 1.09 0.63
CA CYS A 113 -13.99 1.91 0.93
C CYS A 113 -15.23 1.02 1.09
N LEU A 114 -16.10 1.40 2.03
CA LEU A 114 -17.43 0.80 2.16
C LEU A 114 -18.37 1.37 1.07
N GLN A 115 -19.68 1.31 1.28
CA GLN A 115 -20.62 1.86 0.30
C GLN A 115 -20.47 3.38 0.15
N PRO A 116 -20.59 3.90 -1.09
CA PRO A 116 -20.64 5.33 -1.37
C PRO A 116 -21.79 6.05 -0.63
N PRO A 117 -21.66 7.36 -0.37
CA PRO A 117 -22.74 8.14 0.24
C PRO A 117 -24.05 8.11 -0.56
N VAL A 118 -25.18 7.88 0.10
CA VAL A 118 -26.48 7.89 -0.59
C VAL A 118 -26.85 9.32 -0.99
N VAL A 119 -27.21 9.50 -2.27
CA VAL A 119 -27.72 10.76 -2.82
C VAL A 119 -29.23 10.63 -3.04
N VAL A 120 -30.02 11.53 -2.46
CA VAL A 120 -31.49 11.51 -2.61
C VAL A 120 -31.86 11.85 -4.05
N ASN A 121 -32.80 11.11 -4.63
CA ASN A 121 -33.18 11.16 -6.05
C ASN A 121 -32.02 10.87 -7.01
N GLY A 122 -31.06 10.06 -6.57
CA GLY A 122 -29.93 9.63 -7.35
C GLY A 122 -29.54 8.19 -7.07
N VAL A 123 -28.82 7.62 -8.02
CA VAL A 123 -28.29 6.26 -8.00
C VAL A 123 -26.81 6.28 -8.37
N PHE A 124 -26.06 5.26 -7.97
CA PHE A 124 -24.67 5.09 -8.37
C PHE A 124 -24.40 3.71 -8.96
N SER A 125 -23.40 3.63 -9.83
CA SER A 125 -22.92 2.37 -10.40
C SER A 125 -21.38 2.35 -10.49
N PRO A 126 -20.71 1.19 -10.33
CA PRO A 126 -21.29 -0.09 -9.91
C PRO A 126 -21.73 -0.07 -8.44
N ASN A 127 -22.77 -0.82 -8.09
CA ASN A 127 -23.20 -1.00 -6.70
C ASN A 127 -22.55 -2.27 -6.11
N LYS A 128 -21.55 -2.10 -5.25
CA LYS A 128 -20.81 -3.16 -4.57
C LYS A 128 -20.88 -2.93 -3.06
N GLU A 129 -20.65 -3.98 -2.27
CA GLU A 129 -20.52 -3.84 -0.81
C GLU A 129 -19.19 -3.19 -0.40
N GLN A 130 -18.15 -3.37 -1.23
CA GLN A 130 -16.80 -2.89 -0.96
C GLN A 130 -16.10 -2.50 -2.25
N TYR A 131 -15.24 -1.48 -2.15
CA TYR A 131 -14.46 -0.91 -3.24
C TYR A 131 -13.01 -0.83 -2.81
N GLU A 132 -12.09 -1.04 -3.75
CA GLU A 132 -10.65 -0.93 -3.49
C GLU A 132 -10.14 0.46 -3.87
N TYR A 133 -9.01 0.87 -3.31
CA TYR A 133 -8.37 2.13 -3.64
C TYR A 133 -8.30 2.39 -5.15
N GLY A 134 -8.78 3.56 -5.57
CA GLY A 134 -8.86 3.96 -6.97
C GLY A 134 -10.09 3.47 -7.74
N ASP A 135 -10.92 2.58 -7.17
CA ASP A 135 -12.22 2.25 -7.76
C ASP A 135 -13.08 3.52 -7.89
N ALA A 136 -13.80 3.62 -9.01
CA ALA A 136 -14.66 4.73 -9.31
C ALA A 136 -16.14 4.31 -9.30
N VAL A 137 -17.00 5.19 -8.79
CA VAL A 137 -18.46 5.08 -8.88
C VAL A 137 -19.03 6.29 -9.58
N LYS A 138 -19.96 6.07 -10.52
CA LYS A 138 -20.66 7.11 -11.26
C LYS A 138 -22.03 7.35 -10.65
N TYR A 139 -22.33 8.59 -10.29
CA TYR A 139 -23.66 9.03 -9.88
C TYR A 139 -24.49 9.48 -11.08
N SER A 140 -25.78 9.16 -11.02
CA SER A 140 -26.80 9.62 -11.96
C SER A 140 -28.04 10.01 -11.17
N CYS A 141 -28.76 11.02 -11.63
CA CYS A 141 -30.01 11.43 -10.99
C CYS A 141 -31.20 10.69 -11.59
N ASP A 142 -32.25 10.55 -10.78
CA ASP A 142 -33.53 10.00 -11.22
C ASP A 142 -34.19 10.91 -12.27
N GLN A 143 -35.24 10.40 -12.92
CA GLN A 143 -35.93 11.13 -13.97
C GLN A 143 -36.48 12.49 -13.47
N ASN A 144 -36.24 13.55 -14.24
CA ASN A 144 -36.58 14.95 -13.93
C ASN A 144 -35.72 15.59 -12.82
N TYR A 145 -34.56 15.01 -12.50
CA TYR A 145 -33.56 15.63 -11.65
C TYR A 145 -32.25 15.83 -12.44
N THR A 146 -31.61 16.96 -12.17
CA THR A 146 -30.29 17.30 -12.72
C THR A 146 -29.23 17.18 -11.63
N LEU A 147 -28.07 16.62 -12.00
CA LEU A 147 -26.92 16.44 -11.12
C LEU A 147 -26.18 17.78 -10.95
N VAL A 148 -26.03 18.23 -9.71
CA VAL A 148 -25.42 19.50 -9.32
C VAL A 148 -24.44 19.26 -8.18
N GLY A 149 -23.26 19.88 -8.20
CA GLY A 149 -22.40 19.90 -7.01
C GLY A 149 -21.49 18.68 -6.83
N SER A 150 -20.92 18.19 -7.93
CA SER A 150 -19.53 17.72 -8.00
C SER A 150 -19.13 17.93 -9.45
N PHE A 151 -17.97 18.53 -9.73
CA PHE A 151 -17.47 18.73 -11.11
C PHE A 151 -17.39 17.42 -11.91
N PHE A 152 -17.41 16.29 -11.19
CA PHE A 152 -17.34 14.96 -11.73
C PHE A 152 -18.57 14.18 -11.24
N SER A 153 -19.26 13.52 -12.17
CA SER A 153 -20.22 12.45 -11.83
C SER A 153 -19.55 11.27 -11.13
N PHE A 154 -18.21 11.29 -10.99
CA PHE A 154 -17.40 10.23 -10.39
C PHE A 154 -16.91 10.56 -9.00
N LEU A 155 -17.05 9.59 -8.12
CA LEU A 155 -16.38 9.51 -6.84
C LEU A 155 -15.37 8.35 -6.90
N PHE A 156 -14.21 8.53 -6.27
CA PHE A 156 -13.11 7.57 -6.22
C PHE A 156 -12.85 7.13 -4.79
N CYS A 157 -12.58 5.84 -4.60
CA CYS A 157 -12.13 5.33 -3.30
C CYS A 157 -10.73 5.87 -3.00
N SER A 158 -10.62 6.74 -1.99
CA SER A 158 -9.39 7.41 -1.62
C SER A 158 -8.55 6.58 -0.64
N GLU A 159 -7.33 7.04 -0.37
CA GLU A 159 -6.39 6.38 0.54
C GLU A 159 -6.84 6.40 2.00
N ASP A 160 -7.75 7.29 2.36
CA ASP A 160 -8.34 7.39 3.70
C ASP A 160 -9.53 6.42 3.92
N GLY A 161 -9.86 5.60 2.90
CA GLY A 161 -10.98 4.68 2.94
C GLY A 161 -12.34 5.34 2.74
N THR A 162 -12.38 6.60 2.28
CA THR A 162 -13.61 7.32 1.95
C THR A 162 -13.68 7.67 0.47
N PHE A 163 -14.90 7.91 -0.03
CA PHE A 163 -15.08 8.37 -1.39
C PHE A 163 -14.81 9.87 -1.51
N LYS A 164 -14.02 10.24 -2.52
CA LYS A 164 -13.67 11.61 -2.86
C LYS A 164 -13.86 11.88 -4.36
N PRO A 165 -14.26 13.10 -4.78
CA PRO A 165 -14.63 14.24 -3.96
C PRO A 165 -15.97 14.03 -3.23
N ASP A 166 -16.50 15.07 -2.58
CA ASP A 166 -17.83 14.99 -1.93
C ASP A 166 -18.93 14.66 -2.96
N PRO A 167 -20.00 13.93 -2.54
CA PRO A 167 -21.04 13.46 -3.45
C PRO A 167 -21.83 14.61 -4.07
N PRO A 168 -22.30 14.46 -5.33
CA PRO A 168 -23.19 15.42 -5.94
C PRO A 168 -24.60 15.39 -5.33
N THR A 169 -25.40 16.38 -5.70
CA THR A 169 -26.81 16.50 -5.33
C THR A 169 -27.69 16.40 -6.57
N CYS A 170 -28.89 15.84 -6.42
CA CYS A 170 -29.88 15.77 -7.48
C CYS A 170 -30.98 16.80 -7.21
N VAL A 171 -31.10 17.80 -8.09
CA VAL A 171 -32.06 18.89 -7.96
C VAL A 171 -33.14 18.74 -9.01
N ARG A 172 -34.40 18.82 -8.61
CA ARG A 172 -35.53 18.65 -9.52
C ARG A 172 -35.55 19.77 -10.56
N ASP A 173 -35.74 19.41 -11.81
CA ASP A 173 -35.91 20.38 -12.88
C ASP A 173 -37.22 21.15 -12.68
N CYS A 174 -37.13 22.48 -12.78
CA CYS A 174 -38.32 23.32 -12.85
C CYS A 174 -38.89 23.19 -14.27
N ARG A 175 -40.00 22.48 -14.42
CA ARG A 175 -40.79 22.60 -15.65
C ARG A 175 -41.41 23.99 -15.66
N VAL A 176 -41.04 24.78 -16.66
CA VAL A 176 -41.92 25.85 -17.10
C VAL A 176 -43.11 25.13 -17.73
N ASP A 177 -44.19 24.95 -16.96
CA ASP A 177 -45.47 24.59 -17.55
C ASP A 177 -45.76 25.66 -18.60
N GLY A 178 -45.87 25.23 -19.85
CA GLY A 178 -45.92 26.09 -21.02
C GLY A 178 -47.19 26.94 -21.09
N THR A 179 -47.35 27.93 -20.22
CA THR A 179 -48.18 29.09 -20.51
C THR A 179 -47.42 29.98 -21.49
N ALA A 180 -47.58 29.65 -22.77
CA ALA A 180 -47.63 30.56 -23.90
C ALA A 180 -46.84 31.88 -23.75
N PHE A 181 -45.54 31.85 -24.08
CA PHE A 181 -44.95 33.01 -24.74
C PHE A 181 -45.35 32.93 -26.22
N GLN A 182 -46.54 33.45 -26.55
CA GLN A 182 -46.93 33.66 -27.94
C GLN A 182 -46.04 34.76 -28.52
N SER A 183 -44.93 34.36 -29.16
CA SER A 183 -44.35 35.20 -30.21
C SER A 183 -45.31 35.17 -31.40
N PRO A 184 -45.72 36.33 -31.95
CA PRO A 184 -46.62 36.37 -33.09
C PRO A 184 -45.85 35.93 -34.35
N GLY A 185 -46.19 34.73 -34.85
CA GLY A 185 -45.84 34.29 -36.20
C GLY A 185 -44.83 33.13 -36.27
N GLY A 186 -45.34 31.91 -36.48
CA GLY A 186 -44.54 30.74 -36.87
C GLY A 186 -45.41 29.52 -37.11
N LEU A 187 -45.38 28.98 -38.34
CA LEU A 187 -46.21 27.88 -38.84
C LEU A 187 -45.92 26.50 -38.18
N PRO A 188 -46.85 25.53 -38.30
CA PRO A 188 -46.79 24.26 -37.58
C PRO A 188 -45.88 23.24 -38.29
N SER A 189 -45.07 22.51 -37.52
CA SER A 189 -44.42 21.28 -38.00
C SER A 189 -44.92 20.07 -37.21
N THR A 190 -45.34 19.09 -37.99
CA THR A 190 -46.03 17.84 -37.67
C THR A 190 -45.18 16.83 -36.89
N SER A 191 -45.88 15.95 -36.19
CA SER A 191 -45.43 14.73 -35.51
C SER A 191 -44.59 13.80 -36.38
N SER A 192 -43.64 13.08 -35.77
CA SER A 192 -43.44 11.66 -36.07
C SER A 192 -42.70 10.94 -34.94
N ASP A 193 -43.35 9.91 -34.40
CA ASP A 193 -42.75 8.84 -33.64
C ASP A 193 -41.63 8.16 -34.44
N ALA A 194 -40.55 7.78 -33.75
CA ALA A 194 -39.61 6.78 -34.25
C ALA A 194 -39.06 5.98 -33.06
N ALA A 195 -39.77 4.91 -32.71
CA ALA A 195 -39.18 3.81 -31.97
C ALA A 195 -38.09 3.16 -32.83
N SER A 196 -36.89 3.01 -32.29
CA SER A 196 -35.86 2.17 -32.89
C SER A 196 -35.15 1.39 -31.80
N ALA A 197 -35.51 0.10 -31.70
CA ALA A 197 -34.76 -0.89 -30.97
C ALA A 197 -33.49 -1.25 -31.76
N ARG A 198 -32.33 -1.22 -31.10
CA ARG A 198 -31.14 -1.95 -31.57
C ARG A 198 -30.34 -2.50 -30.40
N ALA A 199 -29.71 -3.62 -30.72
CA ALA A 199 -29.21 -4.66 -29.84
C ALA A 199 -27.97 -4.26 -29.03
N GLY A 200 -27.91 -4.80 -27.80
CA GLY A 200 -26.78 -5.60 -27.34
C GLY A 200 -25.38 -5.07 -27.61
N GLN A 201 -25.07 -3.91 -27.04
CA GLN A 201 -23.69 -3.56 -26.74
C GLN A 201 -23.67 -3.13 -25.28
N GLN A 202 -22.91 -3.86 -24.47
CA GLN A 202 -22.62 -3.49 -23.09
C GLN A 202 -21.68 -2.29 -23.16
N ASP A 203 -22.25 -1.14 -23.49
CA ASP A 203 -21.56 0.14 -23.48
C ASP A 203 -21.66 0.68 -22.06
N ASP A 204 -20.52 0.95 -21.44
CA ASP A 204 -20.37 1.30 -20.03
C ASP A 204 -21.07 2.63 -19.66
N GLY A 205 -21.76 3.27 -20.62
CA GLY A 205 -22.52 4.51 -20.45
C GLY A 205 -21.64 5.73 -20.16
N LEU A 206 -20.33 5.63 -20.43
CA LEU A 206 -19.32 6.66 -20.16
C LEU A 206 -19.14 7.56 -21.37
N THR A 207 -19.35 8.87 -21.22
CA THR A 207 -18.99 9.86 -22.24
C THR A 207 -17.47 9.95 -22.40
N PHE A 208 -17.00 10.52 -23.51
CA PHE A 208 -15.56 10.72 -23.77
C PHE A 208 -14.85 11.50 -22.64
N TYR A 209 -15.49 12.54 -22.11
CA TYR A 209 -14.97 13.29 -20.97
C TYR A 209 -14.89 12.45 -19.69
N GLU A 210 -15.89 11.62 -19.44
CA GLU A 210 -15.91 10.74 -18.27
C GLU A 210 -14.80 9.69 -18.34
N ARG A 211 -14.53 9.12 -19.53
CA ARG A 211 -13.39 8.22 -19.75
C ARG A 211 -12.05 8.93 -19.48
N LEU A 212 -11.89 10.16 -19.93
CA LEU A 212 -10.68 10.96 -19.68
C LEU A 212 -10.46 11.22 -18.19
N VAL A 213 -11.51 11.50 -17.42
CA VAL A 213 -11.41 11.73 -15.97
C VAL A 213 -10.97 10.46 -15.25
N VAL A 214 -11.59 9.32 -15.59
CA VAL A 214 -11.21 8.02 -15.01
C VAL A 214 -9.76 7.67 -15.35
N GLU A 215 -9.35 7.85 -16.60
CA GLU A 215 -7.96 7.58 -17.00
C GLU A 215 -6.95 8.57 -16.41
N PHE A 216 -7.31 9.85 -16.28
CA PHE A 216 -6.47 10.85 -15.62
C PHE A 216 -6.26 10.52 -14.14
N HIS A 217 -7.32 10.11 -13.44
CA HIS A 217 -7.21 9.66 -12.06
C HIS A 217 -6.32 8.41 -11.95
N LYS A 218 -6.55 7.40 -12.80
CA LYS A 218 -5.68 6.22 -12.85
C LYS A 218 -4.21 6.57 -13.12
N GLU A 219 -3.92 7.54 -13.99
CA GLU A 219 -2.56 8.01 -14.23
C GLU A 219 -1.95 8.74 -13.04
N MET A 220 -2.72 9.57 -12.34
CA MET A 220 -2.29 10.21 -11.08
C MET A 220 -1.92 9.14 -10.04
N LEU A 221 -2.75 8.09 -9.93
CA LEU A 221 -2.48 6.94 -9.05
C LEU A 221 -1.21 6.18 -9.48
N ARG A 222 -1.03 5.91 -10.78
CA ARG A 222 0.20 5.25 -11.30
C ARG A 222 1.47 6.04 -11.00
N LYS A 223 1.41 7.37 -11.07
CA LYS A 223 2.56 8.23 -10.75
C LYS A 223 2.87 8.29 -9.26
N SER A 224 1.90 8.01 -8.38
CA SER A 224 2.13 7.92 -6.93
C SER A 224 2.76 6.58 -6.48
N MET A 225 2.77 5.57 -7.35
CA MET A 225 3.32 4.22 -7.07
C MET A 225 4.76 4.03 -7.56
N LYS A 226 5.43 5.09 -8.05
CA LYS A 226 6.85 5.10 -8.46
C LYS A 226 7.64 6.04 -7.58
#